data_AF-A0A2K3NTB8-F1
#
_entry.id   AF-A0A2K3NTB8-F1
#
_cell.length_a   1.000
_cell.length_b   1.000
_cell.length_c   1.000
_cell.angle_alpha   90.00
_cell.angle_beta   90.00
_cell.angle_gamma   90.00
#
_symmetry.space_group_name_H-M   'P 1'
#
loop_
_entity.id
_entity.type
_entity.pdbx_description
1 polymer ?
#
loop_
_entity_poly.entity_id
_entity_poly.type
_entity_poly.pdbx_seq_one_letter_code
_entity_poly.pdbx_strand_id
1 'polypeptide(L)'
;MEVAIRNHPLWATATEDDIDCAMEGLEKYIMTKLFSRTFASFSEDEKIDNEISEKISFLQTFLKPQHLDIPQVLHNEASWLLAEKELQKMNAFKAPQEKLSSIMNCCRIINNLLLNAAMSEHVPAGADDFLPVLIYVTIKARQAPPW
;
A
#
# COMPACT_ATOMS: atom_id res chain seq x y z
N MET A 1 4.45 15.57 20.89
CA MET A 1 4.95 16.72 20.11
C MET A 1 3.80 17.51 19.50
N GLU A 2 2.74 16.86 19.03
CA GLU A 2 1.53 17.53 18.53
C GLU A 2 0.95 18.56 19.50
N VAL A 3 0.70 18.18 20.77
CA VAL A 3 0.22 19.11 21.82
C VAL A 3 1.16 20.31 22.00
N ALA A 4 2.47 20.12 21.83
CA ALA A 4 3.44 21.20 21.95
C ALA A 4 3.39 22.16 20.74
N ILE A 5 3.15 21.65 19.53
CA ILE A 5 2.96 22.48 18.33
C ILE A 5 1.65 23.26 18.43
N ARG A 6 0.54 22.58 18.76
CA ARG A 6 -0.80 23.19 18.89
C ARG A 6 -0.84 24.30 19.96
N ASN A 7 -0.13 24.11 21.07
CA ASN A 7 -0.09 25.10 22.15
C ASN A 7 0.99 26.18 21.96
N HIS A 8 1.80 26.12 20.90
CA HIS A 8 2.88 27.09 20.69
C HIS A 8 2.31 28.42 20.18
N PRO A 9 2.62 29.58 20.80
CA PRO A 9 2.04 30.87 20.41
C PRO A 9 2.27 31.24 18.93
N LEU A 10 3.40 30.84 18.35
CA LEU A 10 3.70 31.07 16.92
C LEU A 10 2.81 30.26 15.96
N TRP A 11 2.14 29.22 16.45
CA TRP A 11 1.23 28.36 15.68
C TRP A 11 -0.24 28.67 15.99
N ALA A 12 -0.54 29.73 16.75
CA ALA A 12 -1.89 30.06 17.18
C ALA A 12 -2.86 30.37 16.02
N THR A 13 -2.34 30.70 14.83
CA THR A 13 -3.13 30.96 13.61
C THR A 13 -3.05 29.83 12.59
N ALA A 14 -2.41 28.71 12.91
CA ALA A 14 -2.31 27.56 12.02
C ALA A 14 -3.67 26.84 11.91
N THR A 15 -3.98 26.37 10.71
CA THR A 15 -5.18 25.54 10.46
C THR A 15 -4.91 24.09 10.88
N GLU A 16 -5.97 23.27 10.98
CA GLU A 16 -5.79 21.83 11.23
C GLU A 16 -4.95 21.16 10.15
N ASP A 17 -5.14 21.53 8.88
CA ASP A 17 -4.33 21.03 7.76
C ASP A 17 -2.85 21.41 7.91
N ASP A 18 -2.53 22.61 8.39
CA ASP A 18 -1.15 23.04 8.65
C ASP A 18 -0.51 22.21 9.78
N ILE A 19 -1.30 21.88 10.82
CA ILE A 19 -0.83 21.05 11.94
C ILE A 19 -0.59 19.61 11.47
N ASP A 20 -1.50 19.04 10.69
CA ASP A 20 -1.35 17.70 10.13
C ASP A 20 -0.11 17.63 9.21
N CYS A 21 0.08 18.61 8.32
CA CYS A 21 1.28 18.71 7.48
C CYS A 21 2.57 18.80 8.31
N ALA A 22 2.56 19.57 9.41
CA ALA A 22 3.70 19.67 10.30
C ALA A 22 4.00 18.35 11.02
N MET A 23 2.96 17.62 11.44
CA MET A 23 3.07 16.32 12.08
C MET A 23 3.60 15.24 11.13
N GLU A 24 3.11 15.20 9.90
CA GLU A 24 3.63 14.32 8.84
C GLU A 24 5.10 14.64 8.52
N GLY A 25 5.47 15.92 8.43
CA GLY A 25 6.85 16.36 8.22
C GLY A 25 7.78 15.93 9.35
N LEU A 26 7.32 16.02 10.60
CA LEU A 26 8.05 15.58 11.78
C LEU A 26 8.23 14.05 11.80
N GLU A 27 7.17 13.29 11.52
CA GLU A 27 7.24 11.83 11.38
C GLU A 27 8.27 11.45 10.32
N LYS A 28 8.16 12.04 9.12
CA LYS A 28 9.09 11.78 8.01
C LYS A 28 10.52 12.05 8.40
N TYR A 29 10.79 13.16 9.08
CA TYR A 29 12.13 13.50 9.54
C TYR A 29 12.68 12.45 10.52
N ILE A 30 11.93 12.14 11.58
CA ILE A 30 12.34 11.21 12.63
C ILE A 30 12.54 9.81 12.05
N MET A 31 11.55 9.30 11.32
CA MET A 31 11.57 7.95 10.78
C MET A 31 12.64 7.77 9.71
N THR A 32 12.97 8.81 8.93
CA THR A 32 14.11 8.75 8.00
C THR A 32 15.44 8.58 8.73
N LYS A 33 15.62 9.21 9.89
CA LYS A 33 16.86 9.09 10.70
C LYS A 33 16.92 7.77 11.47
N LEU A 34 15.78 7.27 11.94
CA LEU A 34 15.69 6.04 12.72
C LEU A 34 15.50 4.78 11.88
N PHE A 35 15.25 4.90 10.57
CA PHE A 35 14.88 3.79 9.69
C PHE A 35 15.76 2.54 9.85
N SER A 36 17.09 2.68 9.84
CA SER A 36 18.02 1.55 9.97
C SER A 36 18.02 0.87 11.35
N ARG A 37 17.38 1.48 12.35
CA ARG A 37 17.26 0.95 13.71
C ARG A 37 15.85 0.46 14.06
N THR A 38 14.86 0.79 13.24
CA THR A 38 13.45 0.49 13.53
C THR A 38 12.76 -0.34 12.46
N PHE A 39 13.26 -0.33 11.21
CA PHE A 39 12.72 -1.14 10.12
C PHE A 39 13.46 -2.48 10.06
N ALA A 40 12.73 -3.60 10.08
CA ALA A 40 13.26 -4.97 10.01
C ALA A 40 14.50 -5.18 10.90
N SER A 41 14.41 -4.73 12.16
CA SER A 41 15.58 -4.60 13.04
C SER A 41 15.91 -5.89 13.81
N PHE A 42 15.04 -6.90 13.71
CA PHE A 42 15.24 -8.21 14.32
C PHE A 42 15.47 -9.28 13.25
N SER A 43 16.26 -10.29 13.58
CA SER A 43 16.56 -11.40 12.66
C SER A 43 15.30 -12.21 12.30
N GLU A 44 14.30 -12.17 13.17
CA GLU A 44 12.99 -12.78 13.02
C GLU A 44 12.19 -12.10 11.89
N ASP A 45 12.27 -10.77 11.76
CA ASP A 45 11.60 -10.02 10.70
C ASP A 45 12.15 -10.43 9.33
N GLU A 46 13.48 -10.53 9.21
CA GLU A 46 14.14 -10.97 7.98
C GLU A 46 13.76 -12.40 7.59
N LYS A 47 13.66 -13.31 8.57
CA LYS A 47 13.19 -14.69 8.32
C LYS A 47 11.77 -14.71 7.78
N ILE A 48 10.86 -13.96 8.43
CA ILE A 48 9.46 -13.87 8.01
C ILE A 48 9.37 -13.27 6.59
N ASP A 49 10.13 -12.21 6.31
CA ASP A 49 10.15 -11.56 5.00
C ASP A 49 10.64 -12.51 3.90
N ASN A 50 11.65 -13.33 4.20
CA ASN A 50 12.19 -14.35 3.29
C ASN A 50 11.19 -15.49 3.04
N GLU A 51 10.57 -16.03 4.10
CA GLU A 51 9.54 -17.07 3.96
C GLU A 51 8.35 -16.60 3.13
N ILE A 52 7.89 -15.36 3.36
CA ILE A 52 6.81 -14.75 2.58
C ILE A 52 7.28 -14.52 1.13
N SER A 53 8.54 -14.09 0.93
CA SER A 53 9.13 -13.92 -0.40
C SER A 53 9.08 -15.18 -1.23
N GLU A 54 9.54 -16.27 -0.63
CA GLU A 54 9.64 -17.57 -1.28
C GLU A 54 8.24 -18.08 -1.64
N LYS A 55 7.30 -18.01 -0.70
CA LYS A 55 5.89 -18.38 -0.94
C LYS A 55 5.27 -17.57 -2.08
N ILE A 56 5.45 -16.25 -2.09
CA ILE A 56 4.93 -15.39 -3.16
C ILE A 56 5.58 -15.74 -4.50
N SER A 57 6.90 -15.97 -4.54
CA SER A 57 7.61 -16.35 -5.75
C SER A 57 7.05 -17.63 -6.37
N PHE A 58 6.78 -18.66 -5.54
CA PHE A 58 6.14 -19.88 -6.03
C PHE A 58 4.73 -19.62 -6.56
N LEU A 59 3.90 -18.89 -5.82
CA LEU A 59 2.53 -18.57 -6.24
C LEU A 59 2.51 -17.80 -7.57
N GLN A 60 3.44 -16.88 -7.79
CA GLN A 60 3.50 -16.10 -9.03
C GLN A 60 3.60 -16.96 -10.30
N THR A 61 4.22 -18.15 -10.21
CA THR A 61 4.47 -19.05 -11.36
C THR A 61 3.21 -19.68 -11.94
N PHE A 62 2.16 -19.88 -11.12
CA PHE A 62 0.95 -20.60 -11.55
C PHE A 62 -0.36 -19.92 -11.17
N LEU A 63 -0.35 -18.92 -10.29
CA LEU A 63 -1.56 -18.23 -9.85
C LEU A 63 -2.22 -17.49 -11.01
N LYS A 64 -3.49 -17.80 -11.24
CA LYS A 64 -4.37 -17.15 -12.20
C LYS A 64 -5.54 -16.49 -11.45
N PRO A 65 -6.18 -15.44 -12.01
CA PRO A 65 -7.30 -14.76 -11.35
C PRO A 65 -8.44 -15.70 -10.94
N GLN A 66 -8.69 -16.77 -11.71
CA GLN A 66 -9.75 -17.74 -11.42
C GLN A 66 -9.51 -18.55 -10.14
N HIS A 67 -8.26 -18.68 -9.68
CA HIS A 67 -7.96 -19.37 -8.42
C HIS A 67 -8.36 -18.56 -7.18
N LEU A 68 -8.67 -17.27 -7.36
CA LEU A 68 -9.14 -16.35 -6.33
C LEU A 68 -10.58 -15.92 -6.58
N ASP A 69 -11.31 -16.64 -7.45
CA ASP A 69 -12.70 -16.32 -7.79
C ASP A 69 -12.91 -14.93 -8.41
N ILE A 70 -11.89 -14.35 -9.07
CA ILE A 70 -11.99 -13.04 -9.71
C ILE A 70 -12.77 -13.18 -11.04
N PRO A 71 -13.95 -12.55 -11.18
CA PRO A 71 -14.75 -12.62 -12.40
C PRO A 71 -14.08 -11.90 -13.57
N GLN A 72 -14.33 -12.36 -14.81
CA GLN A 72 -13.69 -11.85 -16.02
C GLN A 72 -13.92 -10.35 -16.27
N VAL A 73 -15.04 -9.80 -15.82
CA VAL A 73 -15.33 -8.36 -15.89
C VAL A 73 -14.28 -7.50 -15.18
N LEU A 74 -13.61 -8.06 -14.16
CA LEU A 74 -12.57 -7.39 -13.40
C LEU A 74 -11.17 -7.61 -13.98
N HIS A 75 -11.03 -8.34 -15.10
CA HIS A 75 -9.74 -8.64 -15.71
C HIS A 75 -9.25 -7.44 -16.52
N ASN A 76 -8.65 -6.48 -15.82
CA ASN A 76 -8.08 -5.28 -16.41
C ASN A 76 -6.59 -5.19 -16.10
N GLU A 77 -5.79 -5.77 -16.98
CA GLU A 77 -4.33 -5.84 -16.86
C GLU A 77 -3.68 -4.46 -16.68
N ALA A 78 -4.20 -3.42 -17.36
CA ALA A 78 -3.67 -2.07 -17.23
C ALA A 78 -3.89 -1.50 -15.83
N SER A 79 -5.08 -1.70 -15.26
CA SER A 79 -5.42 -1.23 -13.90
C SER A 79 -4.66 -2.02 -12.84
N TRP A 80 -4.53 -3.34 -13.01
CA TRP A 80 -3.73 -4.18 -12.12
C TRP A 80 -2.26 -3.76 -12.14
N LEU A 81 -1.66 -3.53 -13.31
CA LEU A 81 -0.29 -3.05 -13.43
C LEU A 81 -0.08 -1.69 -12.74
N LEU A 82 -1.07 -0.78 -12.81
CA LEU A 82 -1.00 0.49 -12.09
C LEU A 82 -1.03 0.27 -10.57
N ALA A 83 -1.92 -0.59 -10.09
CA ALA A 83 -2.04 -0.93 -8.67
C ALA A 83 -0.77 -1.62 -8.13
N GLU A 84 -0.16 -2.51 -8.93
CA GLU A 84 1.12 -3.16 -8.63
C GLU A 84 2.25 -2.13 -8.47
N LYS A 85 2.33 -1.16 -9.39
CA LYS A 85 3.33 -0.10 -9.33
C LYS A 85 3.18 0.79 -8.10
N GLU A 86 1.97 1.07 -7.66
CA GLU A 86 1.76 1.81 -6.40
C GLU A 86 2.30 1.04 -5.18
N LEU A 87 2.06 -0.29 -5.10
CA LEU A 87 2.62 -1.12 -4.03
C LEU A 87 4.15 -1.19 -4.09
N GLN A 88 4.74 -1.29 -5.29
CA GLN A 88 6.19 -1.34 -5.46
C GLN A 88 6.90 -0.07 -4.94
N LYS A 89 6.23 1.09 -4.96
CA LYS A 89 6.80 2.34 -4.41
C LYS A 89 6.98 2.29 -2.89
N MET A 90 6.28 1.42 -2.18
CA MET A 90 6.33 1.34 -0.71
C MET A 90 7.76 1.17 -0.18
N ASN A 91 8.61 0.40 -0.90
CA ASN A 91 10.00 0.18 -0.50
C ASN A 91 10.92 1.37 -0.77
N ALA A 92 10.52 2.31 -1.63
CA ALA A 92 11.27 3.54 -1.89
C ALA A 92 11.11 4.59 -0.76
N PHE A 93 10.05 4.46 0.04
CA PHE A 93 9.75 5.39 1.12
C PHE A 93 10.25 4.91 2.48
N LYS A 94 10.62 5.85 3.34
CA LYS A 94 11.00 5.58 4.74
C LYS A 94 9.96 6.06 5.74
N ALA A 95 9.19 7.10 5.40
CA ALA A 95 8.13 7.58 6.26
C ALA A 95 6.93 6.62 6.24
N PRO A 96 6.36 6.27 7.41
CA PRO A 96 5.14 5.48 7.52
C PRO A 96 3.98 6.04 6.70
N GLN A 97 3.72 7.35 6.76
CA GLN A 97 2.64 7.98 6.00
C GLN A 97 2.77 7.80 4.48
N GLU A 98 4.00 7.88 3.94
CA GLU A 98 4.26 7.67 2.52
C GLU A 98 4.07 6.20 2.12
N LYS A 99 4.49 5.25 2.98
CA LYS A 99 4.24 3.81 2.78
C LYS A 99 2.73 3.51 2.77
N LEU A 100 1.97 4.09 3.71
CA LEU A 100 0.53 3.92 3.77
C LEU A 100 -0.16 4.53 2.55
N SER A 101 0.31 5.68 2.07
CA SER A 101 -0.20 6.33 0.87
C SER A 101 -0.05 5.44 -0.38
N SER A 102 1.06 4.72 -0.52
CA SER A 102 1.23 3.71 -1.58
C SER A 102 0.15 2.61 -1.52
N ILE A 103 -0.14 2.09 -0.33
CA ILE A 103 -1.20 1.09 -0.14
C ILE A 103 -2.57 1.68 -0.49
N MET A 104 -2.88 2.88 0.02
CA MET A 104 -4.15 3.55 -0.25
C MET A 104 -4.36 3.87 -1.72
N ASN A 105 -3.31 4.26 -2.45
CA ASN A 105 -3.37 4.50 -3.88
C ASN A 105 -3.63 3.20 -4.66
N CYS A 106 -2.97 2.10 -4.28
CA CYS A 106 -3.28 0.77 -4.83
C CYS A 106 -4.77 0.42 -4.62
N CYS A 107 -5.28 0.54 -3.39
CA CYS A 107 -6.68 0.28 -3.07
C CYS A 107 -7.65 1.17 -3.86
N ARG A 108 -7.32 2.45 -4.06
CA ARG A 108 -8.14 3.38 -4.87
C ARG A 108 -8.19 2.96 -6.34
N ILE A 109 -7.09 2.49 -6.91
CA ILE A 109 -7.06 1.99 -8.30
C ILE A 109 -7.95 0.75 -8.43
N ILE A 110 -7.86 -0.19 -7.48
CA ILE A 110 -8.71 -1.38 -7.46
C ILE A 110 -10.18 -1.00 -7.30
N ASN A 111 -10.52 -0.09 -6.39
CA ASN A 111 -11.90 0.38 -6.22
C ASN A 111 -12.44 1.06 -7.48
N ASN A 112 -11.64 1.88 -8.16
CA ASN A 112 -12.07 2.51 -9.40
C ASN A 112 -12.33 1.47 -10.50
N LEU A 113 -11.53 0.41 -10.57
CA LEU A 113 -11.78 -0.72 -11.46
C LEU A 113 -13.13 -1.40 -11.14
N LEU A 114 -13.40 -1.68 -9.86
CA LEU A 114 -14.67 -2.28 -9.43
C LEU A 114 -15.87 -1.38 -9.74
N LEU A 115 -15.76 -0.07 -9.49
CA LEU A 115 -16.82 0.89 -9.77
C LEU A 115 -17.12 0.95 -11.27
N ASN A 116 -16.09 0.95 -12.12
CA ASN A 116 -16.28 0.95 -13.56
C ASN A 116 -16.98 -0.33 -14.04
N ALA A 117 -16.59 -1.49 -13.51
CA ALA A 117 -17.23 -2.78 -13.81
C ALA A 117 -18.69 -2.84 -13.32
N ALA A 118 -18.96 -2.32 -12.13
CA ALA A 118 -20.31 -2.23 -11.58
C ALA A 118 -21.23 -1.32 -12.43
N MET A 119 -20.69 -0.23 -12.97
CA MET A 119 -21.42 0.67 -13.86
C MET A 119 -21.69 0.05 -15.25
N SER A 120 -20.79 -0.77 -15.78
CA SER A 120 -20.94 -1.38 -17.11
C SER A 120 -21.78 -2.65 -17.11
N GLU A 121 -21.66 -3.49 -16.08
CA GLU A 121 -22.24 -4.84 -16.07
C GLU A 121 -23.18 -5.10 -14.87
N HIS A 122 -23.55 -4.06 -14.11
CA HIS A 122 -24.46 -4.14 -12.95
C HIS A 122 -24.06 -5.17 -11.89
N VAL A 123 -22.76 -5.45 -11.77
CA VAL A 123 -22.22 -6.33 -10.73
C VAL A 123 -22.11 -5.55 -9.41
N PRO A 124 -22.54 -6.11 -8.26
CA PRO A 124 -22.30 -5.48 -6.96
C PRO A 124 -20.79 -5.32 -6.76
N ALA A 125 -20.32 -4.11 -6.45
CA ALA A 125 -18.92 -3.90 -6.06
C ALA A 125 -18.84 -3.97 -4.53
N GLY A 126 -18.26 -5.05 -3.99
CA GLY A 126 -18.14 -5.26 -2.56
C GLY A 126 -16.74 -5.69 -2.12
N ALA A 127 -16.62 -6.04 -0.82
CA ALA A 127 -15.39 -6.60 -0.27
C ALA A 127 -15.05 -7.96 -0.91
N ASP A 128 -16.07 -8.72 -1.30
CA ASP A 128 -15.94 -10.01 -1.96
C ASP A 128 -15.29 -9.91 -3.36
N ASP A 129 -15.42 -8.77 -4.03
CA ASP A 129 -14.75 -8.49 -5.31
C ASP A 129 -13.39 -7.81 -5.11
N PHE A 130 -13.29 -6.97 -4.08
CA PHE A 130 -12.08 -6.20 -3.79
C PHE A 130 -10.92 -7.05 -3.27
N LEU A 131 -11.17 -7.88 -2.25
CA LEU A 131 -10.12 -8.61 -1.56
C LEU A 131 -9.40 -9.60 -2.49
N PRO A 132 -10.08 -10.39 -3.34
CA PRO A 132 -9.42 -11.22 -4.34
C PRO A 132 -8.47 -10.45 -5.26
N VAL A 133 -8.92 -9.30 -5.78
CA VAL A 133 -8.11 -8.46 -6.67
C VAL A 133 -6.90 -7.90 -5.91
N LEU A 134 -7.07 -7.46 -4.67
CA LEU A 134 -5.95 -6.98 -3.84
C LEU A 134 -4.93 -8.09 -3.55
N ILE A 135 -5.37 -9.31 -3.26
CA ILE A 135 -4.48 -10.47 -3.06
C ILE A 135 -3.70 -10.75 -4.34
N TYR A 136 -4.39 -10.81 -5.48
CA TYR A 136 -3.77 -11.05 -6.79
C TYR A 136 -2.71 -10.00 -7.12
N VAL A 137 -3.08 -8.72 -7.02
CA VAL A 137 -2.19 -7.57 -7.25
C VAL A 137 -1.00 -7.60 -6.28
N THR A 138 -1.21 -7.91 -5.00
CA THR A 138 -0.12 -7.99 -4.02
C THR A 138 0.89 -9.09 -4.37
N ILE A 139 0.39 -10.26 -4.78
CA ILE A 139 1.25 -11.38 -5.22
C ILE A 139 2.01 -11.00 -6.48
N LYS A 140 1.36 -10.37 -7.48
CA LYS A 140 2.01 -9.97 -8.74
C LYS A 140 2.93 -8.75 -8.61
N ALA A 141 2.66 -7.84 -7.68
CA ALA A 141 3.45 -6.64 -7.44
C ALA A 141 4.86 -6.95 -6.92
N ARG A 142 5.04 -8.08 -6.22
CA ARG A 142 6.35 -8.44 -5.67
C ARG A 142 7.33 -8.77 -6.79
N GLN A 143 8.31 -7.90 -7.01
CA GLN A 143 9.48 -8.23 -7.81
C GLN A 143 10.53 -8.87 -6.88
N ALA A 144 11.37 -9.76 -7.42
CA ALA A 144 12.47 -10.35 -6.65
C ALA A 144 13.29 -9.23 -5.95
N PRO A 145 13.68 -9.40 -4.68
CA PRO A 145 14.42 -8.36 -3.97
C PRO A 145 15.72 -8.02 -4.72
N PRO A 146 16.09 -6.73 -4.85
CA PRO A 146 17.35 -6.30 -5.48
C PRO A 146 18.56 -6.34 -4.53
N TRP A 147 18.44 -6.96 -3.35
CA TRP A 147 19.56 -7.16 -2.43
C TRP A 147 20.09 -8.59 -2.53
#